data_AF-A0A1L9RLH5-F1
#
_entry.id   AF-A0A1L9RLH5-F1
#
_cell.length_a   1.000
_cell.length_b   1.000
_cell.length_c   1.000
_cell.angle_alpha   90.00
_cell.angle_beta   90.00
_cell.angle_gamma   90.00
#
_symmetry.space_group_name_H-M   'P 1'
#
loop_
_entity.id
_entity.type
_entity.pdbx_description
1 polymer ?
#
loop_
_entity_poly.entity_id
_entity_poly.type
_entity_poly.pdbx_seq_one_letter_code
_entity_poly.pdbx_strand_id
1 'polypeptide(L)'
;MLRDIVYCTWLTIEWCYFLDDAEEIYRDILDFFYDCLLWLQCRLSSRPEQNRNAPLLCLPSEIVLLIAVILPPASKAAFALSCRAMLNTLGRDSLLLRKRDRGKLLPGLEQHSPKHVYCYKCAVLHRKRYRPGGSLRNRRCERKVSIPFISSGMSLPFSWIRQTLNRYEYGPNHRVCGGIPRGACILSYSAHCERWESHEFRITAKGVILKQTSSIEFDREHPEFKHKKPYHGQDHTYHLCLHMSWNRIFNARRLKSKTGTFFKCAQCDTEAMYKLSKRSSGFDYFEVATWTLLGPCRDPFEDRWLAVTTKEGNHLSRPFSGCPEDSIKLDSASVRACFESSPQLPFSF
;
A
#
# COMPACT_ATOMS: atom_id res chain seq x y z
N MET A 1 27.56 -11.54 24.05
CA MET A 1 27.14 -11.13 22.69
C MET A 1 26.63 -12.32 21.86
N LEU A 2 27.46 -13.33 21.54
CA LEU A 2 27.01 -14.55 20.82
C LEU A 2 25.99 -15.39 21.61
N ARG A 3 26.22 -15.58 22.92
CA ARG A 3 25.30 -16.26 23.84
C ARG A 3 23.94 -15.56 23.95
N ASP A 4 23.92 -14.24 23.72
CA ASP A 4 22.73 -13.39 23.85
C ASP A 4 21.93 -13.30 22.55
N ILE A 5 22.56 -13.57 21.40
CA ILE A 5 21.90 -13.75 20.10
C ILE A 5 21.15 -15.08 20.12
N VAL A 6 21.80 -16.16 20.55
CA VAL A 6 21.20 -17.51 20.64
C VAL A 6 19.92 -17.52 21.50
N TYR A 7 19.88 -16.76 22.60
CA TYR A 7 18.71 -16.72 23.48
C TYR A 7 17.53 -15.92 22.92
N CYS A 8 17.78 -14.79 22.22
CA CYS A 8 16.73 -14.06 21.50
C CYS A 8 16.18 -14.90 20.33
N THR A 9 17.06 -15.61 19.63
CA THR A 9 16.69 -16.58 18.61
C THR A 9 15.80 -17.67 19.19
N TRP A 10 16.12 -18.18 20.38
CA TRP A 10 15.35 -19.23 21.08
C TRP A 10 13.96 -18.78 21.56
N LEU A 11 13.82 -17.58 22.13
CA LEU A 11 12.49 -17.02 22.48
C LEU A 11 11.63 -16.70 21.26
N THR A 12 12.26 -16.35 20.13
CA THR A 12 11.57 -16.18 18.85
C THR A 12 11.13 -17.53 18.28
N ILE A 13 11.90 -18.60 18.51
CA ILE A 13 11.56 -19.98 18.11
C ILE A 13 10.30 -20.47 18.84
N GLU A 14 10.19 -20.32 20.17
CA GLU A 14 8.99 -20.73 20.91
C GLU A 14 7.72 -19.98 20.44
N TRP A 15 7.85 -18.71 20.04
CA TRP A 15 6.73 -17.92 19.53
C TRP A 15 6.30 -18.27 18.11
N CYS A 16 7.21 -18.79 17.28
CA CYS A 16 6.91 -19.10 15.87
C CYS A 16 6.26 -20.48 15.69
N TYR A 17 6.35 -21.39 16.67
CA TYR A 17 5.77 -22.74 16.60
C TYR A 17 4.23 -22.79 16.45
N PHE A 18 3.53 -21.67 16.65
CA PHE A 18 2.07 -21.57 16.47
C PHE A 18 1.63 -20.99 15.12
N LEU A 19 2.56 -20.76 14.20
CA LEU A 19 2.25 -20.24 12.87
C LEU A 19 2.72 -21.24 11.82
N ASP A 20 1.84 -21.60 10.87
CA ASP A 20 2.12 -22.51 9.74
C ASP A 20 3.28 -22.07 8.83
N ASP A 21 3.89 -20.90 9.09
CA ASP A 21 4.98 -20.28 8.31
C ASP A 21 6.15 -19.78 9.21
N ALA A 22 6.47 -20.52 10.27
CA ALA A 22 7.48 -20.18 11.26
C ALA A 22 8.84 -19.79 10.65
N GLU A 23 9.30 -20.50 9.62
CA GLU A 23 10.67 -20.38 9.10
C GLU A 23 10.94 -19.06 8.34
N GLU A 24 9.97 -18.61 7.51
CA GLU A 24 10.14 -17.37 6.72
C GLU A 24 9.99 -16.13 7.62
N ILE A 25 9.01 -16.15 8.53
CA ILE A 25 8.83 -15.10 9.54
C ILE A 25 10.07 -15.02 10.43
N TYR A 26 10.62 -16.16 10.85
CA TYR A 26 11.83 -16.23 11.64
C TYR A 26 13.04 -15.65 10.91
N ARG A 27 13.22 -15.96 9.61
CA ARG A 27 14.32 -15.39 8.81
C ARG A 27 14.18 -13.87 8.68
N ASP A 28 12.98 -13.36 8.44
CA ASP A 28 12.73 -11.91 8.36
C ASP A 28 12.93 -11.24 9.73
N ILE A 29 12.54 -11.88 10.85
CA ILE A 29 12.78 -11.38 12.20
C ILE A 29 14.28 -11.37 12.52
N LEU A 30 15.01 -12.44 12.20
CA LEU A 30 16.45 -12.51 12.40
C LEU A 30 17.18 -11.51 11.51
N ASP A 31 16.81 -11.38 10.24
CA ASP A 31 17.36 -10.37 9.33
C ASP A 31 17.08 -8.97 9.86
N PHE A 32 15.87 -8.71 10.39
CA PHE A 32 15.51 -7.44 10.99
C PHE A 32 16.32 -7.16 12.26
N PHE A 33 16.43 -8.11 13.19
CA PHE A 33 17.23 -7.93 14.40
C PHE A 33 18.71 -7.80 14.06
N TYR A 34 19.21 -8.56 13.09
CA TYR A 34 20.59 -8.47 12.63
C TYR A 34 20.84 -7.14 11.92
N ASP A 35 19.94 -6.66 11.08
CA ASP A 35 20.01 -5.34 10.45
C ASP A 35 19.84 -4.21 11.46
N CYS A 36 19.00 -4.37 12.49
CA CYS A 36 18.86 -3.41 13.59
C CYS A 36 20.10 -3.40 14.47
N LEU A 37 20.69 -4.56 14.77
CA LEU A 37 21.92 -4.69 15.52
C LEU A 37 23.10 -4.18 14.71
N LEU A 38 23.18 -4.45 13.41
CA LEU A 38 24.17 -3.87 12.50
C LEU A 38 23.94 -2.38 12.31
N TRP A 39 22.70 -1.90 12.21
CA TRP A 39 22.38 -0.48 12.10
C TRP A 39 22.75 0.25 13.40
N LEU A 40 22.39 -0.33 14.55
CA LEU A 40 22.83 0.14 15.87
C LEU A 40 24.35 0.11 15.90
N GLN A 41 25.00 -1.01 15.63
CA GLN A 41 26.45 -1.18 15.68
C GLN A 41 27.17 -0.23 14.72
N CYS A 42 26.73 -0.07 13.47
CA CYS A 42 27.27 0.91 12.52
C CYS A 42 27.06 2.34 13.03
N ARG A 43 25.86 2.72 13.52
CA ARG A 43 25.65 4.04 14.14
C ARG A 43 26.45 4.24 15.42
N LEU A 44 26.73 3.17 16.15
CA LEU A 44 27.54 3.18 17.37
C LEU A 44 29.03 3.28 17.03
N SER A 45 29.46 2.73 15.88
CA SER A 45 30.85 2.71 15.41
C SER A 45 31.22 3.93 14.55
N SER A 46 30.28 4.54 13.82
CA SER A 46 30.51 5.71 12.95
C SER A 46 30.05 7.03 13.59
N ARG A 47 30.14 7.14 14.91
CA ARG A 47 29.56 8.23 15.70
C ARG A 47 30.17 9.61 15.39
N PRO A 48 29.35 10.64 15.07
CA PRO A 48 29.51 11.91 15.78
C PRO A 48 29.42 11.60 17.28
N GLU A 49 30.35 12.12 18.09
CA GLU A 49 30.43 11.84 19.54
C GLU A 49 29.02 11.83 20.13
N GLN A 50 28.57 10.65 20.57
CA GLN A 50 27.28 10.54 21.22
C GLN A 50 27.36 11.47 22.43
N ASN A 51 26.46 12.45 22.51
CA ASN A 51 26.50 13.45 23.56
C ASN A 51 26.39 12.75 24.92
N ARG A 52 27.56 12.44 25.52
CA ARG A 52 27.68 11.78 26.81
C ARG A 52 27.11 12.66 27.92
N ASN A 53 26.96 13.95 27.62
CA ASN A 53 26.41 14.97 28.50
C ASN A 53 24.91 15.20 28.24
N ALA A 54 24.23 14.31 27.50
CA ALA A 54 22.78 14.37 27.40
C ALA A 54 22.18 14.23 28.81
N PRO A 55 21.40 15.20 29.31
CA PRO A 55 20.94 15.22 30.70
C PRO A 55 20.24 13.93 31.13
N LEU A 56 19.52 13.30 30.21
CA LEU A 56 18.80 12.05 30.43
C LEU A 56 19.71 10.84 30.72
N LEU A 57 20.96 10.85 30.22
CA LEU A 57 21.96 9.82 30.49
C LEU A 57 22.67 10.01 31.83
N CYS A 58 22.59 11.21 32.41
CA CYS A 58 23.17 11.54 33.71
C CYS A 58 22.20 11.25 34.87
N LEU A 59 20.97 10.83 34.59
CA LEU A 59 19.99 10.50 35.61
C LEU A 59 20.34 9.17 36.31
N PRO A 60 20.08 9.05 37.63
CA PRO A 60 20.11 7.76 38.31
C PRO A 60 19.13 6.77 37.66
N SER A 61 19.50 5.48 37.67
CA SER A 61 18.71 4.41 37.06
C SER A 61 17.28 4.32 37.60
N GLU A 62 17.10 4.67 38.87
CA GLU A 62 15.84 4.72 39.59
C GLU A 62 14.89 5.74 38.98
N ILE A 63 15.40 6.93 38.62
CA ILE A 63 14.61 7.98 37.95
C ILE A 63 14.22 7.53 36.55
N VAL A 64 15.15 6.91 35.82
CA VAL A 64 14.89 6.34 34.49
C VAL A 64 13.80 5.26 34.56
N LEU A 65 13.85 4.39 35.57
CA LEU A 65 12.83 3.36 35.81
C LEU A 65 11.48 3.97 36.18
N LEU A 66 11.44 5.02 37.02
CA LEU A 66 10.21 5.75 37.33
C LEU A 66 9.58 6.37 36.07
N ILE A 67 10.38 6.98 35.20
CA ILE A 67 9.92 7.45 33.89
C ILE A 67 9.38 6.27 33.07
N ALA A 68 10.09 5.15 33.05
CA ALA A 68 9.66 3.98 32.28
C ALA A 68 8.35 3.35 32.78
N VAL A 69 8.00 3.51 34.07
CA VAL A 69 6.74 3.03 34.66
C VAL A 69 5.54 3.83 34.17
N ILE A 70 5.68 5.14 33.94
CA ILE A 70 4.59 6.00 33.47
C ILE A 70 4.38 5.94 31.95
N LEU A 71 5.33 5.39 31.19
CA LEU A 71 5.25 5.29 29.74
C LEU A 71 4.33 4.13 29.30
N PRO A 72 3.47 4.33 28.29
CA PRO A 72 2.77 3.23 27.63
C PRO A 72 3.75 2.19 27.06
N PRO A 73 3.37 0.91 26.90
CA PRO A 73 4.29 -0.15 26.49
C PRO A 73 5.11 0.17 25.22
N ALA A 74 4.46 0.68 24.16
CA ALA A 74 5.14 1.05 22.92
C ALA A 74 6.16 2.19 23.12
N SER A 75 5.81 3.20 23.93
CA SER A 75 6.70 4.32 24.25
C SER A 75 7.85 3.88 25.16
N LYS A 76 7.60 2.98 26.11
CA LYS A 76 8.62 2.36 26.96
C LYS A 76 9.63 1.58 26.12
N ALA A 77 9.16 0.79 25.15
CA ALA A 77 10.01 0.08 24.21
C ALA A 77 10.81 1.05 23.31
N ALA A 78 10.19 2.09 22.77
CA ALA A 78 10.89 3.12 22.01
C ALA A 78 11.98 3.81 22.86
N PHE A 79 11.67 4.10 24.12
CA PHE A 79 12.60 4.69 25.06
C PHE A 79 13.78 3.76 25.35
N ALA A 80 13.54 2.47 25.57
CA ALA A 80 14.59 1.47 25.69
C ALA A 80 15.47 1.40 24.43
N LEU A 81 14.88 1.48 23.23
CA LEU A 81 15.60 1.40 21.95
C LEU A 81 16.36 2.70 21.58
N SER A 82 16.16 3.79 22.31
CA SER A 82 16.80 5.08 22.01
C SER A 82 18.33 5.04 22.15
N CYS A 83 18.84 4.30 23.13
CA CYS A 83 20.28 4.04 23.29
C CYS A 83 20.56 2.80 24.15
N ARG A 84 21.81 2.34 24.11
CA ARG A 84 22.26 1.16 24.87
C ARG A 84 22.13 1.33 26.39
N ALA A 85 22.37 2.52 26.92
CA ALA A 85 22.23 2.78 28.36
C ALA A 85 20.78 2.57 28.80
N MET A 86 19.81 3.15 28.09
CA MET A 86 18.39 2.97 28.36
C MET A 86 17.96 1.51 28.21
N LEU A 87 18.41 0.81 27.16
CA LEU A 87 18.10 -0.62 27.02
C LEU A 87 18.65 -1.46 28.18
N ASN A 88 19.86 -1.16 28.66
CA ASN A 88 20.46 -1.86 29.80
C ASN A 88 19.71 -1.55 31.10
N THR A 89 19.27 -0.31 31.31
CA THR A 89 18.52 0.09 32.51
C THR A 89 17.11 -0.48 32.52
N LEU A 90 16.38 -0.42 31.40
CA LEU A 90 14.99 -0.88 31.31
C LEU A 90 14.86 -2.39 31.12
N GLY A 91 15.92 -3.07 30.69
CA GLY A 91 15.91 -4.49 30.38
C GLY A 91 15.19 -4.83 29.06
N ARG A 92 15.37 -6.08 28.60
CA ARG A 92 14.78 -6.58 27.35
C ARG A 92 13.28 -6.84 27.45
N ASP A 93 12.77 -7.03 28.67
CA ASP A 93 11.34 -7.24 28.90
C ASP A 93 10.50 -6.04 28.47
N SER A 94 11.10 -4.84 28.44
CA SER A 94 10.49 -3.65 27.85
C SER A 94 10.17 -3.78 26.35
N LEU A 95 10.79 -4.72 25.65
CA LEU A 95 10.58 -5.01 24.24
C LEU A 95 9.53 -6.12 23.99
N LEU A 96 9.06 -6.79 25.04
CA LEU A 96 8.03 -7.83 24.97
C LEU A 96 6.65 -7.19 24.79
N LEU A 97 6.39 -6.72 23.56
CA LEU A 97 5.15 -6.05 23.21
C LEU A 97 4.10 -7.02 22.66
N ARG A 98 2.84 -6.79 23.06
CA ARG A 98 1.66 -7.38 22.41
C ARG A 98 1.52 -6.84 21.00
N LYS A 99 0.84 -7.59 20.11
CA LYS A 99 0.65 -7.22 18.69
C LYS A 99 0.08 -5.79 18.52
N ARG A 100 -0.89 -5.41 19.36
CA ARG A 100 -1.49 -4.07 19.35
C ARG A 100 -0.47 -2.96 19.62
N ASP A 101 0.43 -3.17 20.58
CA ASP A 101 1.44 -2.18 20.97
C ASP A 101 2.58 -2.11 19.95
N ARG A 102 2.93 -3.24 19.30
CA ARG A 102 3.85 -3.26 18.16
C ARG A 102 3.36 -2.36 17.02
N GLY A 103 2.05 -2.35 16.77
CA GLY A 103 1.43 -1.47 15.77
C GLY A 103 1.59 0.02 16.04
N LYS A 104 1.92 0.42 17.28
CA LYS A 104 2.24 1.81 17.65
C LYS A 104 3.74 2.10 17.56
N LEU A 105 4.58 1.13 17.95
CA LEU A 105 6.04 1.27 17.93
C LEU A 105 6.63 1.24 16.51
N LEU A 106 6.26 0.22 15.74
CA LEU A 106 6.94 -0.12 14.48
C LEU A 106 6.80 0.94 13.37
N PRO A 107 5.67 1.64 13.20
CA PRO A 107 5.60 2.77 12.27
C PRO A 107 6.59 3.90 12.61
N GLY A 108 6.85 4.16 13.89
CA GLY A 108 7.85 5.13 14.32
C GLY A 108 9.28 4.68 14.03
N LEU A 109 9.58 3.38 14.19
CA LEU A 109 10.88 2.82 13.82
C LEU A 109 11.10 2.76 12.31
N GLU A 110 10.02 2.61 11.52
CA GLU A 110 10.05 2.62 10.06
C GLU A 110 10.66 3.92 9.51
N GLN A 111 10.35 5.07 10.12
CA GLN A 111 10.90 6.38 9.77
C GLN A 111 12.43 6.42 9.82
N HIS A 112 13.04 5.64 10.71
CA HIS A 112 14.51 5.58 10.85
C HIS A 112 15.13 4.40 10.10
N SER A 113 14.32 3.62 9.38
CA SER A 113 14.70 2.35 8.76
C SER A 113 14.38 2.37 7.26
N PRO A 114 15.12 3.13 6.43
CA PRO A 114 14.82 3.34 5.01
C PRO A 114 14.70 2.06 4.16
N LYS A 115 15.40 1.00 4.58
CA LYS A 115 15.42 -0.33 3.95
C LYS A 115 14.32 -1.26 4.46
N HIS A 116 13.44 -0.82 5.36
CA HIS A 116 12.38 -1.64 5.94
C HIS A 116 11.01 -1.01 5.70
N VAL A 117 9.97 -1.84 5.70
CA VAL A 117 8.56 -1.42 5.63
C VAL A 117 7.76 -2.15 6.70
N TYR A 118 6.89 -1.43 7.38
CA TYR A 118 6.03 -2.02 8.40
C TYR A 118 4.87 -2.80 7.77
N CYS A 119 4.69 -4.05 8.17
CA CYS A 119 3.53 -4.85 7.79
C CYS A 119 2.51 -4.92 8.93
N TYR A 120 1.32 -4.40 8.69
CA TYR A 120 0.21 -4.40 9.65
C TYR A 120 -0.37 -5.79 9.93
N LYS A 121 -0.34 -6.70 8.95
CA LYS A 121 -0.83 -8.07 9.12
C LYS A 121 0.06 -8.85 10.10
N CYS A 122 1.36 -8.79 9.83
CA CYS A 122 2.39 -9.60 10.46
C CYS A 122 2.94 -8.90 11.72
N ALA A 123 2.73 -7.57 11.84
CA ALA A 123 3.22 -6.70 12.91
C ALA A 123 4.76 -6.76 13.04
N VAL A 124 5.46 -6.73 11.90
CA VAL A 124 6.92 -6.84 11.76
C VAL A 124 7.40 -5.82 10.71
N LEU A 125 8.65 -5.36 10.84
CA LEU A 125 9.35 -4.55 9.84
C LEU A 125 10.08 -5.46 8.83
N HIS A 126 9.50 -5.62 7.65
CA HIS A 126 10.13 -6.44 6.60
C HIS A 126 11.21 -5.65 5.87
N ARG A 127 12.33 -6.31 5.57
CA ARG A 127 13.36 -5.74 4.70
C ARG A 127 12.84 -5.60 3.27
N LYS A 128 12.98 -4.41 2.70
CA LYS A 128 12.77 -4.13 1.28
C LYS A 128 13.85 -4.83 0.47
N ARG A 129 13.55 -6.02 -0.04
CA ARG A 129 14.44 -6.71 -0.97
C ARG A 129 14.16 -6.19 -2.38
N TYR A 130 15.15 -5.56 -3.01
CA TYR A 130 15.06 -5.17 -4.41
C TYR A 130 15.21 -6.42 -5.26
N ARG A 131 14.16 -6.79 -6.00
CA ARG A 131 14.26 -7.73 -7.11
C ARG A 131 13.76 -7.04 -8.37
N PRO A 132 14.53 -7.10 -9.48
CA PRO A 132 13.98 -6.78 -10.80
C PRO A 132 12.72 -7.64 -11.00
N GLY A 133 11.57 -7.02 -11.25
CA GLY A 133 10.29 -7.73 -11.45
C GLY A 133 9.34 -7.82 -10.23
N GLY A 134 9.62 -7.10 -9.14
CA GLY A 134 8.57 -6.42 -8.34
C GLY A 134 7.51 -7.25 -7.61
N SER A 135 7.87 -7.85 -6.48
CA SER A 135 6.95 -8.11 -5.35
C SER A 135 7.81 -8.26 -4.11
N LEU A 136 7.40 -7.69 -2.96
CA LEU A 136 7.95 -8.15 -1.70
C LEU A 136 7.68 -9.67 -1.64
N ARG A 137 8.70 -10.49 -1.33
CA ARG A 137 8.58 -11.97 -1.32
C ARG A 137 7.42 -12.45 -0.46
N ASN A 138 7.01 -11.62 0.49
CA ASN A 138 5.90 -11.86 1.38
C ASN A 138 4.52 -11.57 0.74
N ARG A 139 4.23 -12.18 -0.42
CA ARG A 139 2.91 -12.14 -1.07
C ARG A 139 1.79 -12.50 -0.10
N ARG A 140 2.07 -13.32 0.93
CA ARG A 140 1.11 -13.69 1.98
C ARG A 140 0.72 -12.53 2.89
N CYS A 141 1.66 -11.64 3.22
CA CYS A 141 1.36 -10.46 4.06
C CYS A 141 0.61 -9.37 3.25
N GLU A 142 0.74 -9.34 1.92
CA GLU A 142 0.18 -8.28 1.04
C GLU A 142 -1.22 -8.56 0.48
N ARG A 143 -1.62 -9.83 0.31
CA ARG A 143 -2.84 -10.22 -0.42
C ARG A 143 -4.18 -9.82 0.22
N LYS A 144 -4.25 -9.54 1.53
CA LYS A 144 -5.54 -9.32 2.21
C LYS A 144 -6.01 -7.87 2.21
N VAL A 145 -5.14 -6.92 1.89
CA VAL A 145 -5.46 -5.48 2.01
C VAL A 145 -4.87 -4.74 0.81
N SER A 146 -5.47 -4.98 -0.35
CA SER A 146 -5.01 -4.43 -1.62
C SER A 146 -6.16 -3.87 -2.45
N ILE A 147 -5.87 -2.81 -3.20
CA ILE A 147 -6.83 -2.18 -4.12
C ILE A 147 -6.76 -2.95 -5.43
N PRO A 148 -7.86 -3.52 -5.96
CA PRO A 148 -7.80 -4.18 -7.25
C PRO A 148 -7.51 -3.16 -8.36
N PHE A 149 -6.70 -3.57 -9.34
CA PHE A 149 -6.57 -2.83 -10.58
C PHE A 149 -7.78 -3.05 -11.48
N ILE A 150 -8.10 -2.04 -12.31
CA ILE A 150 -9.31 -2.03 -13.14
C ILE A 150 -9.39 -3.27 -14.04
N SER A 151 -8.24 -3.72 -14.54
CA SER A 151 -8.17 -4.50 -15.77
C SER A 151 -7.29 -5.75 -15.72
N SER A 152 -6.35 -5.84 -14.77
CA SER A 152 -5.28 -6.85 -14.82
C SER A 152 -5.42 -7.98 -13.80
N GLY A 153 -6.47 -7.99 -12.96
CA GLY A 153 -6.58 -8.92 -11.83
C GLY A 153 -5.47 -8.75 -10.78
N MET A 154 -4.54 -7.82 -11.01
CA MET A 154 -3.52 -7.39 -10.08
C MET A 154 -4.15 -6.50 -9.02
N SER A 155 -3.44 -6.33 -7.91
CA SER A 155 -3.91 -5.48 -6.82
C SER A 155 -2.74 -4.69 -6.24
N LEU A 156 -2.99 -3.43 -5.88
CA LEU A 156 -2.06 -2.55 -5.20
C LEU A 156 -2.07 -2.83 -3.70
N PRO A 157 -1.02 -3.44 -3.13
CA PRO A 157 -0.97 -3.68 -1.70
C PRO A 157 -0.73 -2.37 -0.93
N PHE A 158 -1.27 -2.27 0.29
CA PHE A 158 -1.05 -1.12 1.16
C PHE A 158 0.44 -0.82 1.39
N SER A 159 1.29 -1.84 1.42
CA SER A 159 2.74 -1.72 1.58
C SER A 159 3.40 -0.81 0.52
N TRP A 160 2.85 -0.75 -0.69
CA TRP A 160 3.37 0.10 -1.77
C TRP A 160 3.00 1.56 -1.56
N ILE A 161 1.78 1.82 -1.13
CA ILE A 161 1.33 3.16 -0.73
C ILE A 161 2.16 3.66 0.44
N ARG A 162 2.36 2.82 1.46
CA ARG A 162 3.19 3.16 2.63
C ARG A 162 4.62 3.48 2.24
N GLN A 163 5.23 2.71 1.34
CA GLN A 163 6.57 3.01 0.83
C GLN A 163 6.63 4.34 0.06
N THR A 164 5.60 4.65 -0.72
CA THR A 164 5.51 5.90 -1.48
C THR A 164 5.39 7.10 -0.54
N LEU A 165 4.56 6.98 0.49
CA LEU A 165 4.43 7.97 1.56
C LEU A 165 5.74 8.16 2.32
N ASN A 166 6.39 7.08 2.74
CA ASN A 166 7.66 7.18 3.45
C ASN A 166 8.75 7.86 2.61
N ARG A 167 8.77 7.63 1.29
CA ARG A 167 9.69 8.34 0.38
C ARG A 167 9.38 9.83 0.29
N TYR A 168 8.10 10.18 0.27
CA TYR A 168 7.66 11.58 0.23
C TYR A 168 7.96 12.30 1.53
N GLU A 169 7.62 11.70 2.68
CA GLU A 169 7.77 12.31 4.01
C GLU A 169 9.24 12.35 4.50
N TYR A 170 9.99 11.27 4.28
CA TYR A 170 11.33 11.09 4.85
C TYR A 170 12.45 11.18 3.81
N GLY A 171 12.10 11.43 2.55
CA GLY A 171 13.03 11.67 1.46
C GLY A 171 13.49 10.41 0.70
N PRO A 172 14.38 10.59 -0.30
CA PRO A 172 14.71 9.57 -1.30
C PRO A 172 15.41 8.32 -0.75
N ASN A 173 15.97 8.41 0.46
CA ASN A 173 16.58 7.26 1.14
C ASN A 173 15.57 6.18 1.47
N HIS A 174 14.29 6.54 1.69
CA HIS A 174 13.19 5.60 1.83
C HIS A 174 12.82 5.05 0.46
N ARG A 175 13.69 4.19 -0.08
CA ARG A 175 13.50 3.58 -1.38
C ARG A 175 12.16 2.89 -1.46
N VAL A 176 11.53 3.03 -2.59
CA VAL A 176 10.36 2.27 -2.99
C VAL A 176 10.91 1.01 -3.67
N CYS A 177 10.41 -0.18 -3.31
CA CYS A 177 10.76 -1.40 -4.02
C CYS A 177 10.49 -1.22 -5.53
N GLY A 178 11.47 -1.56 -6.37
CA GLY A 178 11.31 -1.53 -7.82
C GLY A 178 10.10 -2.37 -8.22
N GLY A 179 9.25 -1.80 -9.08
CA GLY A 179 8.00 -2.43 -9.48
C GLY A 179 6.72 -1.76 -9.01
N ILE A 180 6.76 -0.61 -8.30
CA ILE A 180 5.57 0.27 -8.32
C ILE A 180 5.36 0.67 -9.79
N PRO A 181 4.25 0.24 -10.42
CA PRO A 181 4.05 0.43 -11.84
C PRO A 181 3.81 1.92 -12.07
N ARG A 182 4.86 2.66 -12.38
CA ARG A 182 4.73 3.70 -13.41
C ARG A 182 4.61 3.10 -14.80
N GLY A 183 4.81 1.79 -14.93
CA GLY A 183 4.72 1.08 -16.18
C GLY A 183 3.30 1.09 -16.71
N ALA A 184 3.16 1.64 -17.93
CA ALA A 184 2.16 1.14 -18.86
C ALA A 184 2.38 -0.38 -18.98
N CYS A 185 1.48 -1.18 -18.43
CA CYS A 185 1.49 -2.61 -18.75
C CYS A 185 0.80 -2.75 -20.10
N ILE A 186 1.55 -3.21 -21.11
CA ILE A 186 0.94 -3.66 -22.36
C ILE A 186 0.46 -5.08 -22.11
N LEU A 187 -0.85 -5.25 -22.05
CA LEU A 187 -1.48 -6.57 -22.07
C LEU A 187 -2.01 -6.76 -23.49
N SER A 188 -1.23 -7.40 -24.34
CA SER A 188 -1.75 -7.85 -25.64
C SER A 188 -2.65 -9.06 -25.38
N TYR A 189 -3.93 -8.93 -25.70
CA TYR A 189 -4.91 -10.02 -25.55
C TYR A 189 -5.07 -10.79 -26.86
N SER A 190 -5.00 -10.10 -28.00
CA SER A 190 -5.02 -10.68 -29.34
C SER A 190 -4.40 -9.73 -30.36
N ALA A 191 -4.19 -10.19 -31.59
CA ALA A 191 -3.72 -9.35 -32.70
C ALA A 191 -4.68 -8.18 -33.05
N HIS A 192 -5.89 -8.18 -32.49
CA HIS A 192 -6.95 -7.23 -32.78
C HIS A 192 -7.37 -6.42 -31.55
N CYS A 193 -6.67 -6.59 -30.42
CA CYS A 193 -6.95 -5.90 -29.17
C CYS A 193 -5.67 -5.67 -28.35
N GLU A 194 -5.23 -4.42 -28.30
CA GLU A 194 -4.12 -4.00 -27.43
C GLU A 194 -4.67 -3.25 -26.22
N ARG A 195 -4.18 -3.62 -25.03
CA ARG A 195 -4.52 -2.93 -23.78
C ARG A 195 -3.30 -2.30 -23.16
N TRP A 196 -3.48 -1.10 -22.65
CA TRP A 196 -2.52 -0.38 -21.81
C TRP A 196 -3.14 -0.08 -20.46
N GLU A 197 -2.34 -0.22 -19.41
CA GLU A 197 -2.72 0.18 -18.05
C GLU A 197 -1.62 1.00 -17.42
N SER A 198 -1.93 2.22 -16.97
CA SER A 198 -1.00 3.07 -16.22
C SER A 198 -1.57 3.48 -14.86
N HIS A 199 -0.67 3.69 -13.91
CA HIS A 199 -1.02 4.06 -12.54
C HIS A 199 -0.16 5.26 -12.11
N GLU A 200 -0.80 6.26 -11.51
CA GLU A 200 -0.13 7.47 -11.02
C GLU A 200 -0.65 7.80 -9.61
N PHE A 201 0.26 8.15 -8.71
CA PHE A 201 -0.08 8.59 -7.37
C PHE A 201 0.26 10.06 -7.19
N ARG A 202 -0.61 10.78 -6.51
CA ARG A 202 -0.32 12.12 -6.01
C ARG A 202 -0.65 12.19 -4.52
N ILE A 203 0.18 12.93 -3.80
CA ILE A 203 -0.02 13.22 -2.38
C ILE A 203 -0.54 14.65 -2.30
N THR A 204 -1.70 14.81 -1.69
CA THR A 204 -2.43 16.08 -1.61
C THR A 204 -2.71 16.41 -0.14
N ALA A 205 -3.21 17.62 0.14
CA ALA A 205 -3.68 17.98 1.49
C ALA A 205 -4.81 17.05 1.99
N LYS A 206 -5.58 16.43 1.08
CA LYS A 206 -6.65 15.47 1.40
C LYS A 206 -6.15 14.03 1.60
N GLY A 207 -4.87 13.78 1.34
CA GLY A 207 -4.26 12.45 1.37
C GLY A 207 -3.79 11.96 0.00
N VAL A 208 -3.61 10.65 -0.13
CA VAL A 208 -3.14 9.99 -1.34
C VAL A 208 -4.30 9.83 -2.33
N ILE A 209 -4.08 10.22 -3.57
CA ILE A 209 -5.00 9.98 -4.67
C ILE A 209 -4.31 9.04 -5.67
N LEU A 210 -4.98 7.95 -6.02
CA LEU A 210 -4.57 7.03 -7.07
C LEU A 210 -5.35 7.35 -8.35
N LYS A 211 -4.62 7.62 -9.43
CA LYS A 211 -5.16 7.64 -10.79
C LYS A 211 -4.82 6.33 -11.48
N GLN A 212 -5.82 5.68 -12.07
CA GLN A 212 -5.62 4.50 -12.91
C GLN A 212 -6.15 4.82 -14.30
N THR A 213 -5.36 4.55 -15.33
CA THR A 213 -5.79 4.70 -16.72
C THR A 213 -5.74 3.34 -17.38
N SER A 214 -6.84 2.90 -17.97
CA SER A 214 -6.86 1.72 -18.82
C SER A 214 -7.34 2.11 -20.20
N SER A 215 -6.54 1.78 -21.20
CA SER A 215 -6.82 2.03 -22.60
C SER A 215 -6.90 0.72 -23.36
N ILE A 216 -7.81 0.64 -24.31
CA ILE A 216 -8.04 -0.52 -25.15
C ILE A 216 -8.18 -0.01 -26.59
N GLU A 217 -7.33 -0.48 -27.48
CA GLU A 217 -7.47 -0.29 -28.92
C GLU A 217 -7.96 -1.60 -29.52
N PHE A 218 -9.04 -1.54 -30.29
CA PHE A 218 -9.64 -2.73 -30.87
C PHE A 218 -10.12 -2.50 -32.29
N ASP A 219 -10.05 -3.55 -33.11
CA ASP A 219 -10.57 -3.54 -34.48
C ASP A 219 -12.10 -3.53 -34.47
N ARG A 220 -12.70 -2.45 -34.98
CA ARG A 220 -14.17 -2.26 -35.01
C ARG A 220 -14.86 -3.34 -35.85
N GLU A 221 -14.19 -3.82 -36.88
CA GLU A 221 -14.76 -4.76 -37.84
C GLU A 221 -14.64 -6.22 -37.39
N HIS A 222 -13.88 -6.48 -36.32
CA HIS A 222 -13.68 -7.83 -35.80
C HIS A 222 -15.00 -8.43 -35.29
N PRO A 223 -15.32 -9.70 -35.65
CA PRO A 223 -16.59 -10.34 -35.30
C PRO A 223 -16.91 -10.30 -33.80
N GLU A 224 -15.90 -10.45 -32.94
CA GLU A 224 -16.06 -10.41 -31.48
C GLU A 224 -16.64 -9.09 -30.96
N PHE A 225 -16.31 -7.96 -31.59
CA PHE A 225 -16.81 -6.64 -31.19
C PHE A 225 -18.09 -6.25 -31.95
N LYS A 226 -18.33 -6.83 -33.14
CA LYS A 226 -19.57 -6.66 -33.92
C LYS A 226 -20.77 -7.37 -33.29
N HIS A 227 -20.56 -8.58 -32.78
CA HIS A 227 -21.62 -9.31 -32.12
C HIS A 227 -21.86 -8.68 -30.76
N LYS A 228 -22.96 -7.91 -30.62
CA LYS A 228 -23.42 -7.20 -29.40
C LYS A 228 -23.56 -8.05 -28.13
N LYS A 229 -23.13 -9.31 -28.13
CA LYS A 229 -22.98 -10.07 -26.89
C LYS A 229 -21.83 -9.42 -26.14
N PRO A 230 -22.07 -8.76 -24.99
CA PRO A 230 -20.99 -8.24 -24.18
C PRO A 230 -20.02 -9.40 -23.95
N TYR A 231 -18.73 -9.15 -24.11
CA TYR A 231 -17.67 -10.13 -23.95
C TYR A 231 -17.93 -10.97 -22.68
N HIS A 232 -18.47 -12.17 -22.87
CA HIS A 232 -18.90 -13.09 -21.80
C HIS A 232 -17.81 -14.13 -21.49
N GLY A 233 -16.57 -13.87 -21.92
CA GLY A 233 -15.42 -14.69 -21.56
C GLY A 233 -15.16 -14.61 -20.05
N GLN A 234 -15.79 -15.52 -19.31
CA GLN A 234 -15.54 -15.93 -17.92
C GLN A 234 -15.14 -14.81 -16.93
N ASP A 235 -16.13 -14.32 -16.18
CA ASP A 235 -16.04 -13.85 -14.77
C ASP A 235 -14.97 -12.85 -14.32
N HIS A 236 -14.20 -12.26 -15.23
CA HIS A 236 -13.40 -11.08 -14.89
C HIS A 236 -14.28 -9.84 -15.07
N THR A 237 -15.14 -9.62 -14.09
CA THR A 237 -15.87 -8.37 -13.95
C THR A 237 -14.85 -7.24 -13.84
N TYR A 238 -14.63 -6.53 -14.94
CA TYR A 238 -13.91 -5.28 -14.93
C TYR A 238 -14.61 -4.34 -13.96
N HIS A 239 -13.85 -3.80 -13.01
CA HIS A 239 -14.38 -2.97 -11.94
C HIS A 239 -13.64 -1.63 -11.99
N LEU A 240 -14.39 -0.52 -12.13
CA LEU A 240 -13.77 0.80 -11.97
C LEU A 240 -13.38 1.05 -10.52
N CYS A 241 -14.17 0.48 -9.62
CA CYS A 241 -13.86 0.28 -8.22
C CYS A 241 -14.66 -0.94 -7.73
N LEU A 242 -14.45 -1.39 -6.49
CA LEU A 242 -15.15 -2.54 -5.91
C LEU A 242 -16.68 -2.43 -5.94
N HIS A 243 -17.21 -1.22 -6.06
CA HIS A 243 -18.62 -0.89 -6.04
C HIS A 243 -19.25 -0.70 -7.42
N MET A 244 -18.43 -0.51 -8.46
CA MET A 244 -18.88 -0.11 -9.79
C MET A 244 -18.26 -0.99 -10.85
N SER A 245 -19.09 -1.83 -11.47
CA SER A 245 -18.67 -2.65 -12.60
C SER A 245 -18.66 -1.85 -13.90
N TRP A 246 -17.76 -2.26 -14.78
CA TRP A 246 -17.61 -1.75 -16.14
C TRP A 246 -18.93 -1.85 -16.90
N ASN A 247 -19.61 -2.99 -16.86
CA ASN A 247 -20.86 -3.21 -17.62
C ASN A 247 -21.96 -2.16 -17.34
N ARG A 248 -21.99 -1.57 -16.14
CA ARG A 248 -22.96 -0.52 -15.78
C ARG A 248 -22.74 0.80 -16.53
N ILE A 249 -21.49 1.07 -16.93
CA ILE A 249 -21.12 2.28 -17.67
C ILE A 249 -21.26 2.06 -19.17
N PHE A 250 -20.97 0.84 -19.64
CA PHE A 250 -20.85 0.48 -21.06
C PHE A 250 -22.13 -0.13 -21.64
N ASN A 251 -23.30 0.32 -21.18
CA ASN A 251 -24.51 -0.02 -21.91
C ASN A 251 -24.42 0.62 -23.33
N ALA A 252 -24.50 -0.20 -24.38
CA ALA A 252 -24.29 0.18 -25.77
C ALA A 252 -25.13 1.38 -26.24
N ARG A 253 -26.23 1.71 -25.54
CA ARG A 253 -27.03 2.93 -25.79
C ARG A 253 -26.29 4.22 -25.39
N ARG A 254 -25.42 4.18 -24.38
CA ARG A 254 -24.68 5.35 -23.82
C ARG A 254 -23.41 5.70 -24.58
N LEU A 255 -22.81 4.75 -25.29
CA LEU A 255 -21.56 4.96 -26.05
C LEU A 255 -21.75 5.72 -27.36
N LYS A 256 -22.99 5.91 -27.82
CA LYS A 256 -23.28 6.50 -29.14
C LYS A 256 -23.16 8.03 -29.20
N SER A 257 -23.09 8.74 -28.07
CA SER A 257 -23.23 10.22 -28.10
C SER A 257 -22.34 11.02 -27.16
N LYS A 258 -21.44 10.41 -26.37
CA LYS A 258 -20.68 11.18 -25.35
C LYS A 258 -19.21 10.77 -25.25
N THR A 259 -18.33 11.68 -25.65
CA THR A 259 -16.94 11.76 -25.18
C THR A 259 -16.91 12.48 -23.83
N GLY A 260 -16.13 11.98 -22.86
CA GLY A 260 -15.93 12.67 -21.59
C GLY A 260 -17.09 12.57 -20.61
N THR A 261 -17.79 11.43 -20.53
CA THR A 261 -18.80 11.25 -19.49
C THR A 261 -18.12 10.99 -18.14
N PHE A 262 -18.62 11.66 -17.11
CA PHE A 262 -18.11 11.58 -15.74
C PHE A 262 -19.02 10.75 -14.84
N PHE A 263 -18.40 9.99 -13.94
CA PHE A 263 -19.10 9.19 -12.94
C PHE A 263 -18.43 9.40 -11.60
N LYS A 264 -19.22 9.34 -10.52
CA LYS A 264 -18.71 9.28 -9.17
C LYS A 264 -19.40 8.15 -8.42
N CYS A 265 -18.61 7.28 -7.80
CA CYS A 265 -19.11 6.23 -6.94
C CYS A 265 -19.54 6.82 -5.59
N ALA A 266 -20.79 6.59 -5.17
CA ALA A 266 -21.31 7.12 -3.92
C ALA A 266 -20.72 6.46 -2.66
N GLN A 267 -20.14 5.26 -2.78
CA GLN A 267 -19.60 4.51 -1.63
C GLN A 267 -18.13 4.86 -1.32
N CYS A 268 -17.29 4.99 -2.35
CA CYS A 268 -15.85 5.22 -2.19
C CYS A 268 -15.33 6.54 -2.76
N ASP A 269 -16.23 7.40 -3.27
CA ASP A 269 -15.91 8.67 -3.95
C ASP A 269 -14.99 8.53 -5.17
N THR A 270 -14.75 7.31 -5.70
CA THR A 270 -14.00 7.13 -6.95
C THR A 270 -14.71 7.87 -8.08
N GLU A 271 -13.97 8.80 -8.69
CA GLU A 271 -14.38 9.50 -9.90
C GLU A 271 -13.86 8.73 -11.12
N ALA A 272 -14.63 8.69 -12.20
CA ALA A 272 -14.23 8.04 -13.44
C ALA A 272 -14.61 8.91 -14.65
N MET A 273 -13.76 8.88 -15.67
CA MET A 273 -13.99 9.49 -16.97
C MET A 273 -13.67 8.46 -18.04
N TYR A 274 -14.46 8.43 -19.11
CA TYR A 274 -14.09 7.68 -20.30
C TYR A 274 -14.09 8.52 -21.56
N LYS A 275 -13.28 8.08 -22.52
CA LYS A 275 -13.15 8.64 -23.86
C LYS A 275 -13.18 7.51 -24.88
N LEU A 276 -14.09 7.62 -25.86
CA LEU A 276 -14.10 6.79 -27.05
C LEU A 276 -13.68 7.66 -28.23
N SER A 277 -12.62 7.26 -28.93
CA SER A 277 -12.09 7.95 -30.10
C SER A 277 -12.06 6.98 -31.28
N LYS A 278 -12.65 7.37 -32.40
CA LYS A 278 -12.57 6.61 -33.64
C LYS A 278 -11.23 6.92 -34.31
N ARG A 279 -10.42 5.91 -34.65
CA ARG A 279 -9.24 6.08 -35.50
C ARG A 279 -9.59 5.82 -36.97
N SER A 280 -8.84 6.43 -37.87
CA SER A 280 -9.03 6.29 -39.33
C SER A 280 -8.69 4.89 -39.85
N SER A 281 -7.92 4.11 -39.11
CA SER A 281 -7.43 2.77 -39.47
C SER A 281 -8.44 1.62 -39.30
N GLY A 282 -9.71 1.91 -39.02
CA GLY A 282 -10.70 0.87 -38.66
C GLY A 282 -10.65 0.44 -37.19
N PHE A 283 -9.71 0.99 -36.42
CA PHE A 283 -9.61 0.76 -34.97
C PHE A 283 -10.39 1.81 -34.19
N ASP A 284 -10.98 1.39 -33.08
CA ASP A 284 -11.52 2.26 -32.05
C ASP A 284 -10.59 2.25 -30.84
N TYR A 285 -10.32 3.45 -30.31
CA TYR A 285 -9.54 3.64 -29.10
C TYR A 285 -10.45 4.04 -27.96
N PHE A 286 -10.43 3.24 -26.91
CA PHE A 286 -11.22 3.43 -25.73
C PHE A 286 -10.32 3.64 -24.52
N GLU A 287 -10.58 4.65 -23.72
CA GLU A 287 -9.80 4.98 -22.53
C GLU A 287 -10.72 5.26 -21.36
N VAL A 288 -10.40 4.67 -20.20
CA VAL A 288 -10.99 5.00 -18.91
C VAL A 288 -9.90 5.45 -17.97
N ALA A 289 -10.13 6.58 -17.33
CA ALA A 289 -9.36 7.03 -16.18
C ALA A 289 -10.25 7.02 -14.94
N THR A 290 -9.74 6.48 -13.83
CA THR A 290 -10.34 6.61 -12.50
C THR A 290 -9.43 7.41 -11.58
N TRP A 291 -10.03 8.13 -10.64
CA TRP A 291 -9.36 8.85 -9.57
C TRP A 291 -9.99 8.45 -8.25
N THR A 292 -9.20 7.86 -7.37
CA THR A 292 -9.67 7.33 -6.08
C THR A 292 -8.91 8.00 -4.95
N LEU A 293 -9.64 8.66 -4.05
CA LEU A 293 -9.08 9.20 -2.82
C LEU A 293 -8.89 8.07 -1.81
N LEU A 294 -7.63 7.73 -1.52
CA LEU A 294 -7.28 6.66 -0.59
C LEU A 294 -7.24 7.14 0.87
N GLY A 295 -7.23 8.45 1.08
CA GLY A 295 -7.10 9.08 2.40
C GLY A 295 -5.64 9.24 2.84
N PRO A 296 -5.38 9.47 4.13
CA PRO A 296 -4.04 9.62 4.68
C PRO A 296 -3.15 8.39 4.50
N CYS A 297 -3.75 7.19 4.47
CA CYS A 297 -3.04 5.91 4.33
C CYS A 297 -1.94 5.73 5.39
N ARG A 298 -2.22 6.13 6.63
CA ARG A 298 -1.34 5.86 7.78
C ARG A 298 -1.59 4.47 8.35
N ASP A 299 -2.77 3.92 8.12
CA ASP A 299 -3.18 2.58 8.55
C ASP A 299 -4.10 1.95 7.48
N PRO A 300 -3.89 0.68 7.07
CA PRO A 300 -4.82 -0.03 6.19
C PRO A 300 -6.23 -0.22 6.77
N PHE A 301 -6.44 0.06 8.06
CA PHE A 301 -7.77 -0.01 8.68
C PHE A 301 -8.52 1.34 8.66
N GLU A 302 -7.97 2.39 8.03
CA GLU A 302 -8.68 3.65 7.83
C GLU A 302 -9.93 3.46 6.95
N ASP A 303 -11.04 4.11 7.32
CA ASP A 303 -12.33 4.00 6.61
C ASP A 303 -12.21 4.24 5.10
N ARG A 304 -11.40 5.22 4.69
CA ARG A 304 -11.17 5.53 3.27
C ARG A 304 -10.46 4.42 2.54
N TRP A 305 -9.47 3.79 3.17
CA TRP A 305 -8.78 2.64 2.60
C TRP A 305 -9.69 1.41 2.54
N LEU A 306 -10.44 1.15 3.62
CA LEU A 306 -11.36 0.04 3.68
C LEU A 306 -12.48 0.18 2.64
N ALA A 307 -12.99 1.38 2.41
CA ALA A 307 -13.97 1.65 1.37
C ALA A 307 -13.48 1.25 -0.04
N VAL A 308 -12.18 1.27 -0.31
CA VAL A 308 -11.63 0.95 -1.65
C VAL A 308 -11.05 -0.47 -1.76
N THR A 309 -10.87 -1.17 -0.63
CA THR A 309 -10.24 -2.51 -0.59
C THR A 309 -11.14 -3.63 -0.11
N THR A 310 -12.19 -3.33 0.65
CA THR A 310 -13.09 -4.35 1.21
C THR A 310 -14.32 -4.47 0.32
N LYS A 311 -14.51 -5.62 -0.33
CA LYS A 311 -15.85 -5.99 -0.83
C LYS A 311 -16.72 -6.15 0.41
N GLU A 312 -17.87 -5.47 0.49
CA GLU A 312 -18.82 -5.54 1.62
C GLU A 312 -19.41 -6.96 1.89
N GLY A 313 -18.83 -8.04 1.33
CA GLY A 313 -19.31 -9.42 1.44
C GLY A 313 -18.71 -10.27 2.58
N ASN A 314 -17.77 -9.77 3.39
CA ASN A 314 -17.24 -10.51 4.55
C ASN A 314 -17.81 -10.07 5.91
N HIS A 315 -18.59 -8.98 5.95
CA HIS A 315 -19.56 -8.78 7.02
C HIS A 315 -20.84 -9.47 6.58
N LEU A 316 -20.96 -10.74 6.99
CA LEU A 316 -22.06 -11.67 6.80
C LEU A 316 -23.40 -10.98 6.39
N SER A 317 -23.95 -11.43 5.24
CA SER A 317 -25.40 -11.44 4.91
C SER A 317 -26.04 -10.32 4.08
N ARG A 318 -25.33 -9.42 3.41
CA ARG A 318 -26.01 -8.53 2.42
C ARG A 318 -25.69 -8.93 0.98
N PRO A 319 -26.71 -9.30 0.16
CA PRO A 319 -26.51 -9.43 -1.28
C PRO A 319 -25.99 -8.12 -1.83
N PHE A 320 -25.14 -8.23 -2.85
CA PHE A 320 -24.47 -7.13 -3.53
C PHE A 320 -25.51 -6.14 -4.07
N SER A 321 -25.95 -5.20 -3.25
CA SER A 321 -26.77 -4.06 -3.66
C SER A 321 -25.83 -3.04 -4.28
N GLY A 322 -25.18 -3.43 -5.38
CA GLY A 322 -24.19 -2.58 -6.04
C GLY A 322 -24.81 -1.21 -6.31
N CYS A 323 -24.05 -0.13 -6.07
CA CYS A 323 -24.48 1.29 -6.13
C CYS A 323 -25.80 1.51 -6.90
N PRO A 324 -26.89 1.97 -6.27
CA PRO A 324 -28.16 2.26 -6.95
C PRO A 324 -27.92 3.09 -8.22
N GLU A 325 -28.65 2.83 -9.31
CA GLU A 325 -28.43 3.56 -10.58
C GLU A 325 -28.50 5.08 -10.43
N ASP A 326 -29.28 5.56 -9.45
CA ASP A 326 -29.46 6.98 -9.11
C ASP A 326 -28.32 7.57 -8.28
N SER A 327 -27.36 6.76 -7.82
CA SER A 327 -26.24 7.22 -7.00
C SER A 327 -25.07 7.81 -7.82
N ILE A 328 -25.17 7.78 -9.15
CA ILE A 328 -24.19 8.37 -10.06
C ILE A 328 -24.41 9.88 -10.10
N LYS A 329 -23.62 10.62 -9.32
CA LYS A 329 -23.57 12.09 -9.41
C LYS A 329 -22.68 12.48 -10.59
N LEU A 330 -23.24 13.21 -11.55
CA LEU A 330 -22.56 13.67 -12.75
C LEU A 330 -21.64 14.89 -12.51
N ASP A 331 -21.74 15.55 -11.36
CA ASP A 331 -21.27 16.95 -11.24
C ASP A 331 -20.37 17.26 -10.02
N SER A 332 -19.44 16.37 -9.68
CA SER A 332 -18.37 16.76 -8.77
C SER A 332 -17.05 16.10 -9.16
N ALA A 333 -16.23 16.80 -9.95
CA ALA A 333 -14.85 16.40 -10.30
C ALA A 333 -13.85 16.79 -9.20
N SER A 334 -14.24 16.63 -7.94
CA SER A 334 -13.51 17.16 -6.77
C SER A 334 -12.19 16.45 -6.51
N VAL A 335 -12.13 15.14 -6.74
CA VAL A 335 -10.94 14.30 -6.54
C VAL A 335 -10.01 14.46 -7.73
N ARG A 336 -10.56 14.43 -8.96
CA ARG A 336 -9.81 14.69 -10.19
C ARG A 336 -9.18 16.08 -10.19
N ALA A 337 -9.96 17.13 -9.92
CA ALA A 337 -9.43 18.50 -9.91
C ALA A 337 -8.30 18.64 -8.88
N CYS A 338 -8.49 18.05 -7.68
CA CYS A 338 -7.45 18.01 -6.65
C CYS A 338 -6.20 17.24 -7.11
N PHE A 339 -6.37 16.13 -7.84
CA PHE A 339 -5.26 15.40 -8.43
C PHE A 339 -4.53 16.26 -9.44
N GLU A 340 -5.23 16.80 -10.44
CA GLU A 340 -4.66 17.58 -11.55
C GLU A 340 -3.95 18.85 -11.07
N SER A 341 -4.46 19.52 -10.04
CA SER A 341 -3.82 20.69 -9.42
C SER A 341 -2.62 20.35 -8.54
N SER A 342 -2.47 19.08 -8.13
CA SER A 342 -1.37 18.67 -7.25
C SER A 342 -0.10 18.44 -8.07
N PRO A 343 1.08 18.82 -7.56
CA PRO A 343 2.33 18.60 -8.25
C PRO A 343 2.55 17.11 -8.51
N GLN A 344 3.11 16.79 -9.67
CA GLN A 344 3.62 15.44 -9.90
C GLN A 344 4.72 15.15 -8.89
N LEU A 345 4.68 13.96 -8.28
CA LEU A 345 5.74 13.57 -7.38
C LEU A 345 7.05 13.47 -8.17
N PRO A 346 8.17 14.00 -7.65
CA PRO A 346 9.44 14.24 -8.37
C PRO A 346 10.21 12.95 -8.71
N PHE A 347 9.51 11.83 -8.83
CA PHE A 347 10.16 10.56 -9.11
C PHE A 347 10.45 10.47 -10.60
N SER A 348 11.68 10.72 -11.03
CA SER A 348 12.26 9.91 -12.10
C SER A 348 12.75 8.62 -11.42
N PHE A 349 12.11 7.49 -11.73
CA PHE A 349 12.54 6.17 -11.22
C PHE A 349 13.49 5.53 -12.23
#